data_AF-A0A2V7VMG7-F1
#
_entry.id   AF-A0A2V7VMG7-F1
#
_cell.length_a   1.000
_cell.length_b   1.000
_cell.length_c   1.000
_cell.angle_alpha   90.00
_cell.angle_beta   90.00
_cell.angle_gamma   90.00
#
_symmetry.space_group_name_H-M   'P 1'
#
loop_
_entity.id
_entity.type
_entity.pdbx_description
1 polymer ?
#
loop_
_entity_poly.entity_id
_entity_poly.type
_entity_poly.pdbx_seq_one_letter_code
_entity_poly.pdbx_strand_id
1 'polypeptide(L)'
;MSKARRDRENTGGGGPPAGWPLPPSSSFVPGMMAGASLAGIAVLVLLSYMNWQEARQLRQSLNDRLAQVESRLTELSAKAGQAPARQGPDPNRVYTVKTEGAPARGPAGAPVTIVEFSDFQ
;
A
#
# COMPACT_ATOMS: atom_id res chain seq x y z
N MET A 1 -2.13 41.55 -49.82
CA MET A 1 -3.20 42.19 -49.03
C MET A 1 -4.52 42.04 -49.77
N SER A 2 -5.50 41.35 -49.18
CA SER A 2 -6.97 41.44 -49.41
C SER A 2 -7.59 40.21 -48.72
N LYS A 3 -7.92 40.27 -47.43
CA LYS A 3 -9.24 40.65 -46.86
C LYS A 3 -10.41 39.96 -47.59
N ALA A 4 -10.99 38.89 -47.06
CA ALA A 4 -11.83 38.77 -45.85
C ALA A 4 -13.34 38.96 -46.14
N ARG A 5 -14.07 37.90 -45.76
CA ARG A 5 -15.42 37.85 -45.18
C ARG A 5 -16.67 37.72 -46.07
N ARG A 6 -17.31 36.56 -45.83
CA ARG A 6 -18.67 36.35 -45.30
C ARG A 6 -19.85 36.60 -46.24
N ASP A 7 -20.41 35.48 -46.70
CA ASP A 7 -21.72 34.97 -46.26
C ASP A 7 -22.71 36.03 -45.77
N ARG A 8 -23.72 36.35 -46.58
CA ARG A 8 -25.12 36.56 -46.14
C ARG A 8 -26.07 36.83 -47.32
N GLU A 9 -26.93 35.87 -47.63
CA GLU A 9 -28.29 36.05 -48.17
C GLU A 9 -29.04 34.73 -47.93
N ASN A 10 -29.76 34.58 -46.82
CA ASN A 10 -31.16 34.99 -46.58
C ASN A 10 -32.18 34.22 -47.43
N THR A 11 -32.74 33.16 -46.86
CA THR A 11 -34.19 32.84 -46.82
C THR A 11 -34.33 31.78 -45.70
N GLY A 12 -35.09 31.98 -44.63
CA GLY A 12 -36.54 32.19 -44.66
C GLY A 12 -37.18 30.82 -44.45
N GLY A 13 -37.59 30.51 -43.21
CA GLY A 13 -37.99 29.18 -42.77
C GLY A 13 -39.26 28.63 -43.42
N GLY A 14 -39.37 27.30 -43.41
CA GLY A 14 -40.56 26.59 -43.88
C GLY A 14 -40.41 25.07 -43.88
N GLY A 15 -40.58 24.44 -42.71
CA GLY A 15 -40.90 23.01 -42.56
C GLY A 15 -39.71 22.06 -42.34
N PRO A 16 -39.75 21.17 -41.33
CA PRO A 16 -38.80 20.07 -41.26
C PRO A 16 -39.08 19.07 -42.40
N PRO A 17 -38.09 18.74 -43.26
CA PRO A 17 -38.26 17.70 -44.27
C PRO A 17 -38.40 16.33 -43.60
N ALA A 18 -39.42 15.60 -44.05
CA ALA A 18 -39.71 14.22 -43.71
C ALA A 18 -38.45 13.34 -43.78
N GLY A 19 -38.15 12.63 -42.68
CA GLY A 19 -37.09 11.60 -42.75
C GLY A 19 -36.45 11.13 -41.46
N TRP A 20 -36.76 11.71 -40.29
CA TRP A 20 -36.24 11.19 -39.03
C TRP A 20 -37.28 10.33 -38.33
N PRO A 21 -37.07 9.00 -38.22
CA PRO A 21 -37.93 8.17 -37.39
C PRO A 21 -37.75 8.61 -35.93
N LEU A 22 -38.87 8.95 -35.29
CA LEU A 22 -38.91 9.18 -33.83
C LEU A 22 -38.30 7.95 -33.13
N PRO A 23 -37.52 8.12 -32.04
CA PRO A 23 -37.11 6.97 -31.25
C PRO A 23 -38.36 6.24 -30.78
N PRO A 24 -38.43 4.91 -30.90
CA PRO A 24 -39.57 4.16 -30.38
C PRO A 24 -39.68 4.46 -28.89
N SER A 25 -40.85 4.95 -28.48
CA SER A 25 -41.26 5.01 -27.08
C SER A 25 -40.93 3.67 -26.45
N SER A 26 -39.98 3.68 -25.51
CA SER A 26 -39.61 2.53 -24.70
C SER A 26 -40.82 2.14 -23.87
N SER A 27 -41.66 1.31 -24.46
CA SER A 27 -42.77 0.65 -23.80
C SER A 27 -42.17 -0.23 -22.71
N PHE A 28 -42.14 0.32 -21.49
CA PHE A 28 -42.09 -0.45 -20.26
C PHE A 28 -43.29 -1.41 -20.30
N VAL A 29 -43.03 -2.68 -20.63
CA VAL A 29 -44.02 -3.75 -20.58
C VAL A 29 -43.86 -4.44 -19.22
N PRO A 30 -44.76 -4.23 -18.24
CA PRO A 30 -44.63 -4.75 -16.87
C PRO A 30 -44.87 -6.26 -16.74
N GLY A 31 -45.26 -6.95 -17.82
CA GLY A 31 -45.75 -8.33 -17.78
C GLY A 31 -44.72 -9.45 -17.98
N MET A 32 -43.52 -9.16 -18.49
CA MET A 32 -42.48 -10.17 -18.76
C MET A 32 -41.33 -10.15 -17.74
N MET A 33 -41.51 -9.44 -16.62
CA MET A 33 -40.47 -9.19 -15.60
C MET A 33 -40.48 -10.17 -14.42
N ALA A 34 -41.31 -11.20 -14.40
CA ALA A 34 -41.35 -12.15 -13.27
C ALA A 34 -40.25 -13.23 -13.37
N GLY A 35 -39.98 -13.78 -14.56
CA GLY A 35 -38.97 -14.82 -14.74
C GLY A 35 -37.53 -14.29 -14.77
N ALA A 36 -37.30 -13.15 -15.43
CA ALA A 36 -35.97 -12.58 -15.61
C ALA A 36 -35.41 -11.92 -14.34
N SER A 37 -36.27 -11.35 -13.48
CA SER A 37 -35.85 -10.77 -12.19
C SER A 37 -35.45 -11.85 -11.19
N LEU A 38 -36.16 -12.98 -11.14
CA LEU A 38 -35.80 -14.13 -10.30
C LEU A 38 -34.47 -14.77 -10.74
N ALA A 39 -34.22 -14.86 -12.05
CA ALA A 39 -32.94 -15.33 -12.56
C ALA A 39 -31.80 -14.35 -12.19
N GLY A 40 -32.02 -13.04 -12.33
CA GLY A 40 -31.06 -12.01 -11.93
C GLY A 40 -30.76 -12.01 -10.43
N ILE A 41 -31.80 -12.10 -9.59
CA ILE A 41 -31.66 -12.20 -8.13
C ILE A 41 -30.96 -13.49 -7.74
N ALA A 42 -31.27 -14.62 -8.39
CA ALA A 42 -30.58 -15.89 -8.14
C ALA A 42 -29.08 -15.77 -8.43
N VAL A 43 -28.70 -15.11 -9.53
CA VAL A 43 -27.29 -14.84 -9.85
C VAL A 43 -26.65 -13.90 -8.84
N LEU A 44 -27.35 -12.84 -8.40
CA LEU A 44 -26.84 -11.92 -7.37
C LEU A 44 -26.67 -12.59 -6.01
N VAL A 45 -27.60 -13.48 -5.62
CA VAL A 45 -27.50 -14.27 -4.40
C VAL A 45 -26.33 -15.25 -4.50
N LEU A 46 -26.13 -15.88 -5.66
CA LEU A 46 -24.99 -16.76 -5.91
C LEU A 46 -23.66 -16.01 -5.83
N LEU A 47 -23.55 -14.85 -6.48
CA LEU A 47 -22.37 -14.00 -6.44
C LEU A 47 -22.12 -13.44 -5.03
N SER A 48 -23.18 -13.06 -4.31
CA SER A 48 -23.10 -12.63 -2.91
C SER A 48 -22.67 -13.78 -2.00
N TYR A 49 -23.09 -15.00 -2.29
CA TYR A 49 -22.69 -16.20 -1.57
C TYR A 49 -21.20 -16.52 -1.80
N MET A 50 -20.73 -16.42 -3.04
CA MET A 50 -19.31 -16.59 -3.39
C MET A 50 -18.43 -15.51 -2.74
N ASN A 51 -18.84 -14.24 -2.80
CA ASN A 51 -18.09 -13.13 -2.19
C ASN A 51 -18.00 -13.23 -0.65
N TRP A 52 -19.07 -13.71 -0.01
CA TRP A 52 -19.08 -13.90 1.44
C TRP A 52 -18.21 -15.11 1.87
N GLN A 53 -18.01 -16.09 1.00
CA GLN A 53 -17.09 -17.20 1.29
C GLN A 53 -15.64 -16.71 1.39
N GLU A 54 -15.21 -15.81 0.51
CA GLU A 54 -13.87 -15.21 0.55
C GLU A 54 -13.64 -14.39 1.82
N ALA A 55 -14.63 -13.61 2.23
CA ALA A 55 -14.57 -12.85 3.49
C ALA A 55 -14.45 -13.75 4.74
N ARG A 56 -14.97 -14.99 4.68
CA ARG A 56 -14.81 -15.97 5.77
C ARG A 56 -13.41 -16.58 5.81
N GLN A 57 -12.81 -16.86 4.66
CA GLN A 57 -11.45 -17.41 4.57
C GLN A 57 -10.40 -16.41 5.06
N LEU A 58 -10.54 -15.13 4.71
CA LEU A 58 -9.62 -14.08 5.16
C LEU A 58 -9.67 -13.93 6.69
N ARG A 59 -10.87 -13.94 7.29
CA ARG A 59 -11.03 -13.86 8.74
C ARG A 59 -10.38 -15.03 9.49
N GLN A 60 -10.49 -16.26 8.98
CA GLN A 60 -9.85 -17.42 9.60
C GLN A 60 -8.32 -17.33 9.51
N SER A 61 -7.78 -17.00 8.34
CA SER A 61 -6.33 -16.90 8.16
C SER A 61 -5.68 -15.78 8.99
N LEU A 62 -6.42 -14.70 9.31
CA LEU A 62 -5.93 -13.65 10.20
C LEU A 62 -5.81 -14.15 11.65
N ASN A 63 -6.80 -14.88 12.14
CA ASN A 63 -6.75 -15.47 13.47
C ASN A 63 -5.56 -16.45 13.61
N ASP A 64 -5.35 -17.29 12.61
CA ASP A 64 -4.23 -18.25 12.61
C ASP A 64 -2.87 -17.53 12.60
N ARG A 65 -2.74 -16.47 11.79
CA ARG A 65 -1.53 -15.64 11.74
C ARG A 65 -1.25 -14.95 13.07
N LEU A 66 -2.27 -14.43 13.74
CA LEU A 66 -2.12 -13.80 15.06
C LEU A 66 -1.59 -14.80 16.09
N ALA A 67 -2.17 -16.00 16.15
CA ALA A 67 -1.69 -17.07 17.03
C ALA A 67 -0.23 -17.46 16.72
N GLN A 68 0.13 -17.53 15.44
CA GLN A 68 1.50 -17.82 15.03
C GLN A 68 2.48 -16.72 15.43
N VAL A 69 2.08 -15.44 15.30
CA VAL A 69 2.90 -14.30 15.73
C VAL A 69 3.14 -14.34 17.24
N GLU A 70 2.10 -14.63 18.03
CA GLU A 70 2.21 -14.75 19.48
C GLU A 70 3.17 -15.88 19.90
N SER A 71 3.05 -17.05 19.26
CA SER A 71 3.98 -18.17 19.49
C SER A 71 5.42 -17.80 19.16
N ARG A 72 5.67 -17.11 18.04
CA ARG A 72 7.01 -16.65 17.67
C ARG A 72 7.54 -15.60 18.62
N LEU A 73 6.70 -14.66 19.07
CA LEU A 73 7.09 -13.67 20.08
C LEU A 73 7.54 -14.36 21.37
N THR A 74 6.80 -15.38 21.81
CA THR A 74 7.12 -16.15 23.02
C THR A 74 8.45 -16.89 22.88
N GLU A 75 8.69 -17.54 21.74
CA GLU A 75 9.95 -18.22 21.46
C GLU A 75 11.14 -17.24 21.39
N LEU A 76 10.96 -16.11 20.69
CA LEU A 76 11.98 -15.07 20.59
C LEU A 76 12.26 -14.42 21.96
N SER A 77 11.24 -14.19 22.77
CA SER A 77 11.36 -13.70 24.14
C SER A 77 12.14 -14.67 25.02
N ALA A 78 11.83 -15.97 24.97
CA ALA A 78 12.56 -16.99 25.69
C ALA A 78 14.04 -17.01 25.26
N LYS A 79 14.29 -17.03 23.95
CA LYS A 79 15.65 -17.02 23.38
C LYS A 79 16.43 -15.76 23.72
N ALA A 80 15.76 -14.60 23.74
CA ALA A 80 16.36 -13.32 24.13
C ALA A 80 16.69 -13.27 25.63
N GLY A 81 15.84 -13.86 26.49
CA GLY A 81 16.11 -14.01 27.92
C GLY A 81 17.24 -15.01 28.23
N GLN A 82 17.52 -15.94 27.32
CA GLN A 82 18.57 -16.94 27.44
C GLN A 82 19.90 -16.52 26.81
N ALA A 83 19.91 -15.47 25.98
CA ALA A 83 21.16 -14.91 25.50
C ALA A 83 21.90 -14.29 26.69
N PRO A 84 23.18 -14.64 26.93
CA PRO A 84 23.95 -13.95 27.94
C PRO A 84 23.94 -12.45 27.61
N ALA A 85 23.51 -11.63 28.56
CA ALA A 85 23.62 -10.20 28.43
C ALA A 85 25.06 -9.88 28.05
N ARG A 86 25.27 -9.27 26.87
CA ARG A 86 26.58 -8.75 26.49
C ARG A 86 26.92 -7.66 27.50
N GLN A 87 27.58 -8.05 28.58
CA GLN A 87 28.15 -7.11 29.53
C GLN A 87 29.19 -6.32 28.74
N GLY A 88 28.95 -5.01 28.63
CA GLY A 88 29.94 -4.10 28.07
C GLY A 88 31.22 -4.12 28.90
N PRO A 89 32.25 -3.36 28.48
CA PRO A 89 33.43 -3.16 29.29
C PRO A 89 33.06 -2.72 30.72
N ASP A 90 33.74 -3.27 31.71
CA ASP A 90 33.53 -2.94 33.12
C ASP A 90 33.86 -1.44 33.32
N PRO A 91 32.89 -0.61 33.78
CA PRO A 91 33.10 0.83 33.96
C PRO A 91 34.22 1.17 34.95
N ASN A 92 34.53 0.28 35.89
CA ASN A 92 35.53 0.51 36.93
C ASN A 92 36.89 -0.09 36.59
N ARG A 93 37.01 -0.78 35.45
CA ARG A 93 38.25 -1.40 35.02
C ARG A 93 39.05 -0.46 34.14
N VAL A 94 40.34 -0.32 34.44
CA VAL A 94 41.29 0.36 33.56
C VAL A 94 41.75 -0.62 32.48
N TYR A 95 41.64 -0.20 31.22
CA TYR A 95 42.07 -0.98 30.05
C TYR A 95 43.34 -0.38 29.45
N THR A 96 44.39 -1.17 29.39
CA THR A 96 45.67 -0.74 28.80
C THR A 96 45.59 -0.79 27.27
N VAL A 97 46.00 0.29 26.63
CA VAL A 97 46.14 0.39 25.18
C VAL A 97 47.63 0.51 24.83
N LYS A 98 48.09 -0.26 23.84
CA LYS A 98 49.45 -0.11 23.30
C LYS A 98 49.48 1.01 22.26
N THR A 99 50.21 2.07 22.53
CA THR A 99 50.33 3.23 21.63
C THR A 99 51.72 3.33 20.98
N GLU A 100 52.63 2.39 21.26
CA GLU A 100 53.97 2.37 20.69
C GLU A 100 53.91 2.23 19.16
N GLY A 101 54.57 3.16 18.45
CA GLY A 101 54.59 3.19 16.98
C GLY A 101 53.29 3.67 16.32
N ALA A 102 52.25 4.01 17.09
CA ALA A 102 50.99 4.51 16.55
C ALA A 102 51.14 5.98 16.06
N PRO A 103 50.45 6.37 14.98
CA PRO A 103 50.35 7.77 14.58
C PRO A 103 49.73 8.61 15.71
N ALA A 104 50.36 9.74 16.04
CA ALA A 104 49.90 10.64 17.09
C ALA A 104 49.80 12.08 16.56
N ARG A 105 48.80 12.81 17.07
CA ARG A 105 48.59 14.22 16.74
C ARG A 105 48.37 15.03 18.02
N GLY A 106 49.16 16.09 18.19
CA GLY A 106 49.05 17.02 19.32
C GLY A 106 50.29 17.03 20.23
N PRO A 107 50.23 17.79 21.33
CA PRO A 107 51.33 17.89 22.30
C PRO A 107 51.56 16.56 23.04
N ALA A 108 52.82 16.14 23.18
CA ALA A 108 53.18 14.89 23.86
C ALA A 108 52.82 14.87 25.37
N GLY A 109 52.76 16.04 26.01
CA GLY A 109 52.41 16.21 27.42
C GLY A 109 50.96 16.66 27.65
N ALA A 110 50.05 16.39 26.73
CA ALA A 110 48.65 16.76 26.90
C ALA A 110 48.06 16.09 28.15
N PRO A 111 47.22 16.79 28.94
CA PRO A 111 46.64 16.24 30.17
C PRO A 111 45.63 15.12 29.92
N VAL A 112 45.09 15.04 28.70
CA VAL A 112 44.18 13.99 28.25
C VAL A 112 44.59 13.56 26.85
N THR A 113 44.70 12.25 26.64
CA THR A 113 44.99 11.63 25.34
C THR A 113 43.80 10.77 24.93
N ILE A 114 43.30 10.98 23.70
CA ILE A 114 42.22 10.19 23.13
C ILE A 114 42.82 9.17 22.16
N VAL A 115 42.46 7.90 22.32
CA VAL A 115 42.82 6.83 21.38
C VAL A 115 41.61 6.53 20.51
N GLU A 116 41.80 6.55 19.20
CA GLU A 116 40.80 6.18 18.20
C GLU A 116 41.13 4.84 17.56
N PHE A 117 40.12 3.99 17.38
CA PHE A 117 40.20 2.79 16.57
C PHE A 117 39.34 3.00 15.32
N SER A 118 39.95 2.97 14.15
CA SER A 118 39.28 3.21 12.87
C SER A 118 39.69 2.17 11.84
N ASP A 119 38.79 1.85 10.93
CA ASP A 119 38.97 0.94 9.80
C ASP A 119 38.45 1.63 8.53
N PHE A 120 39.28 1.69 7.47
CA PHE A 120 38.95 2.38 6.23
C PHE A 120 38.33 1.38 5.25
N GLN A 121 37.00 1.23 5.32
CA GLN A 121 36.20 0.41 4.39
C GLN A 121 35.42 1.29 3.41
#